data_AF-A0A7Y1TNW0-F1
#
_entry.id   AF-A0A7Y1TNW0-F1
#
_cell.length_a   1.000
_cell.length_b   1.000
_cell.length_c   1.000
_cell.angle_alpha   90.00
_cell.angle_beta   90.00
_cell.angle_gamma   90.00
#
_symmetry.space_group_name_H-M   'P 1'
#
loop_
_entity.id
_entity.type
_entity.pdbx_description
1 polymer ?
#
loop_
_entity_poly.entity_id
_entity_poly.type
_entity_poly.pdbx_seq_one_letter_code
_entity_poly.pdbx_strand_id
1 'polypeptide(L)'
;MQFKHPEILYALFLLLIPIIIHLFQLRRFEKVAFTNVKFLKQVQIQTRKSSRLKKFLILCARLLVFTALIVAFAQPFLSSIKKDEVLNTYIYLDNSMSMQAKGSSGELLKRAVQDIVKS
;
A
#
# COMPACT_ATOMS: atom_id res chain seq x y z
N MET A 1 -0.89 -7.26 -6.34
CA MET A 1 -1.32 -5.97 -5.77
C MET A 1 -0.25 -4.96 -6.10
N GLN A 2 -0.66 -3.82 -6.65
CA GLN A 2 0.22 -2.67 -6.84
C GLN A 2 -0.10 -1.64 -5.75
N PHE A 3 0.87 -0.78 -5.46
CA PHE A 3 0.71 0.31 -4.49
C PHE A 3 0.79 1.61 -5.25
N LYS A 4 -0.09 2.56 -4.92
CA LYS A 4 -0.05 3.89 -5.54
C LYS A 4 1.17 4.69 -5.08
N HIS A 5 1.57 4.48 -3.83
CA HIS A 5 2.70 5.15 -3.19
C HIS A 5 3.69 4.11 -2.62
N PRO A 6 4.46 3.41 -3.48
CA PRO A 6 5.41 2.41 -3.04
C PRO A 6 6.51 2.97 -2.13
N GLU A 7 6.85 4.25 -2.27
CA GLU A 7 7.82 4.95 -1.43
C GLU A 7 7.47 4.95 0.07
N ILE A 8 6.17 4.91 0.40
CA ILE A 8 5.70 4.90 1.78
C ILE A 8 6.06 3.58 2.49
N LEU A 9 6.26 2.49 1.74
CA LEU A 9 6.67 1.21 2.32
C LEU A 9 8.06 1.27 2.96
N TYR A 10 8.94 2.19 2.55
CA TYR A 10 10.21 2.41 3.23
C TYR A 10 10.04 2.89 4.68
N ALA A 11 8.90 3.50 5.03
CA ALA A 11 8.59 3.85 6.42
C ALA A 11 8.48 2.63 7.34
N LEU A 12 8.32 1.41 6.81
CA LEU A 12 8.36 0.18 7.63
C LEU A 12 9.68 0.03 8.38
N PHE A 13 10.79 0.56 7.86
CA PHE A 13 12.07 0.57 8.57
C PHE A 13 12.01 1.37 9.89
N LEU A 14 11.12 2.37 9.99
CA LEU A 14 10.93 3.14 11.22
C LEU A 14 10.40 2.26 12.37
N LEU A 15 9.71 1.15 12.06
CA LEU A 15 9.25 0.18 13.06
C LEU A 15 10.39 -0.54 13.78
N LEU A 16 11.62 -0.48 13.27
CA LEU A 16 12.79 -0.97 13.99
C LEU A 16 13.03 -0.19 15.28
N ILE A 17 12.68 1.10 15.34
CA ILE A 17 12.88 1.94 16.53
C ILE A 17 12.15 1.35 17.75
N PRO A 18 10.82 1.11 17.75
CA PRO A 18 10.14 0.54 18.90
C PRO A 18 10.60 -0.90 19.22
N ILE A 19 11.04 -1.67 18.23
CA ILE A 19 11.61 -3.01 18.44
C ILE A 19 12.94 -2.90 19.21
N ILE A 20 13.85 -2.04 18.76
CA ILE A 20 15.13 -1.76 19.39
C ILE A 20 14.91 -1.22 20.80
N ILE A 21 14.04 -0.23 21.01
CA ILE A 21 13.73 0.30 22.35
C ILE A 21 13.14 -0.78 23.27
N HIS A 22 12.41 -1.76 22.74
CA HIS A 22 11.89 -2.86 23.57
C HIS A 22 12.99 -3.86 23.95
N LEU A 23 13.87 -4.20 23.02
CA LEU A 23 15.02 -5.10 23.23
C LEU A 23 16.03 -4.50 24.19
N PHE A 24 16.40 -3.25 23.94
CA PHE A 24 17.29 -2.47 24.80
C PHE A 24 16.45 -1.80 25.86
N GLN A 25 16.32 -2.45 27.02
CA GLN A 25 15.69 -1.88 28.22
C GLN A 25 16.50 -0.67 28.71
N LEU A 26 16.39 0.46 28.02
CA LEU A 26 17.12 1.72 28.24
C LEU A 26 16.91 2.30 29.64
N ARG A 27 15.94 1.76 30.40
CA ARG A 27 15.72 2.10 31.80
C ARG A 27 16.66 1.29 32.69
N ARG A 28 17.73 1.93 33.15
CA ARG A 28 18.54 1.41 34.27
C ARG A 28 17.70 1.50 35.56
N PHE A 29 17.63 0.41 36.29
CA PHE A 29 16.97 0.40 37.60
C PHE A 29 17.97 0.86 38.66
N GLU A 30 17.72 2.04 39.24
CA GLU A 30 18.44 2.52 40.41
C GLU A 30 18.07 1.65 41.63
N LYS A 31 19.09 1.05 42.27
CA LYS A 31 18.89 0.20 43.44
C LYS A 31 18.95 1.07 44.69
N VAL A 32 17.81 1.28 45.35
CA VAL A 32 17.75 1.96 46.65
C VAL A 32 17.77 0.91 47.77
N ALA A 33 18.61 1.12 48.79
CA ALA A 33 18.66 0.26 49.97
C ALA A 33 17.40 0.47 50.82
N PHE A 34 16.61 -0.59 51.04
CA PHE A 34 15.39 -0.55 51.84
C PHE A 34 15.49 -1.56 52.99
N THR A 35 15.22 -1.11 54.21
CA THR A 35 15.25 -1.94 55.42
C THR A 35 14.00 -2.82 55.46
N ASN A 36 14.17 -4.12 55.22
CA ASN A 36 13.19 -5.22 55.27
C ASN A 36 12.52 -5.64 53.92
N VAL A 37 13.30 -6.27 53.04
CA VAL A 37 12.89 -6.73 51.68
C VAL A 37 12.44 -8.20 51.60
N LYS A 38 12.52 -8.97 52.69
CA LYS A 38 12.26 -10.44 52.66
C LYS A 38 10.85 -10.77 52.15
N PHE A 39 9.84 -10.01 52.57
CA PHE A 39 8.44 -10.23 52.19
C PHE A 39 8.18 -9.85 50.71
N LEU A 40 8.69 -8.70 50.24
CA LEU A 40 8.52 -8.27 48.84
C LEU A 40 9.23 -9.19 47.83
N LYS A 41 10.38 -9.75 48.20
CA LYS A 41 11.17 -10.61 47.31
C LYS A 41 10.45 -11.92 46.97
N GLN A 42 9.64 -12.43 47.89
CA GLN A 42 8.86 -13.67 47.72
C GLN A 42 7.68 -13.47 46.73
N VAL A 43 7.06 -12.29 46.73
CA VAL A 43 5.96 -11.92 45.81
C VAL A 43 6.46 -11.61 44.39
N GLN A 44 7.64 -11.02 44.25
CA GLN A 44 8.23 -10.68 42.94
C GLN A 44 8.56 -11.90 42.06
N ILE A 45 8.78 -13.08 42.64
CA ILE A 45 9.17 -14.27 41.88
C ILE A 45 7.99 -14.84 41.08
N GLN A 46 6.76 -14.71 41.58
CA GLN A 46 5.58 -15.31 40.93
C GLN A 46 5.03 -14.46 39.77
N THR A 47 5.20 -13.14 39.79
CA THR A 47 4.60 -12.21 38.80
C THR A 47 5.42 -12.02 37.52
N ARG A 48 6.66 -12.52 37.45
CA ARG A 48 7.54 -12.29 36.30
C ARG A 48 7.23 -13.14 35.05
N LYS A 49 6.68 -14.35 35.18
CA LYS A 49 6.45 -15.24 34.02
C LYS A 49 5.34 -14.73 33.09
N SER A 50 4.19 -14.32 33.64
CA SER A 50 3.04 -13.82 32.84
C SER A 50 3.33 -12.47 32.15
N SER A 51 4.16 -11.62 32.77
CA SER A 51 4.53 -10.32 32.21
C SER A 51 5.25 -10.42 30.85
N ARG A 52 6.00 -11.51 30.58
CA ARG A 52 6.72 -11.66 29.31
C ARG A 52 5.78 -11.83 28.11
N LEU A 53 4.77 -12.69 28.22
CA LEU A 53 3.82 -12.91 27.13
C LEU A 53 2.99 -11.65 26.86
N LYS A 54 2.49 -11.01 27.93
CA LYS A 54 1.75 -9.75 27.83
C LYS A 54 2.60 -8.64 27.18
N LYS A 55 3.89 -8.56 27.50
CA LYS A 55 4.82 -7.62 26.85
C LYS A 55 4.96 -7.87 25.35
N PHE A 56 5.10 -9.12 24.93
CA PHE A 56 5.24 -9.45 23.52
C PHE A 56 3.93 -9.16 22.75
N LEU A 57 2.78 -9.52 23.31
CA LEU A 57 1.48 -9.19 22.73
C LEU A 57 1.27 -7.68 22.55
N ILE A 58 1.62 -6.88 23.56
CA ILE A 58 1.53 -5.41 23.47
C ILE A 58 2.49 -4.86 22.40
N LEU A 59 3.71 -5.42 22.30
CA LEU A 59 4.66 -5.03 21.26
C LEU A 59 4.10 -5.36 19.86
N CYS A 60 3.63 -6.58 19.64
CA CYS A 60 3.03 -7.00 18.38
C CYS A 60 1.82 -6.13 18.02
N ALA A 61 0.94 -5.84 18.97
CA ALA A 61 -0.22 -4.97 18.74
C ALA A 61 0.21 -3.56 18.31
N ARG A 62 1.21 -2.95 18.97
CA ARG A 62 1.75 -1.65 18.57
C ARG A 62 2.31 -1.68 17.15
N LEU A 63 3.12 -2.69 16.82
CA LEU A 63 3.70 -2.84 15.48
C LEU A 63 2.60 -3.02 14.42
N LEU A 64 1.61 -3.87 14.68
CA LEU A 64 0.51 -4.10 13.75
C LEU A 64 -0.29 -2.83 13.45
N VAL A 65 -0.58 -2.00 14.46
CA VAL A 65 -1.29 -0.72 14.24
C VAL A 65 -0.48 0.19 13.32
N PHE A 66 0.82 0.34 13.56
CA PHE A 66 1.66 1.18 12.69
C PHE A 66 1.84 0.58 11.30
N THR A 67 2.05 -0.74 11.18
CA THR A 67 2.11 -1.42 9.87
C THR A 67 0.82 -1.23 9.09
N ALA A 68 -0.34 -1.39 9.74
CA ALA A 68 -1.65 -1.19 9.11
C ALA A 68 -1.82 0.25 8.62
N LEU A 69 -1.39 1.24 9.41
CA LEU A 69 -1.39 2.65 8.99
C LEU A 69 -0.48 2.85 7.77
N ILE A 70 0.77 2.38 7.80
CA ILE A 70 1.72 2.53 6.70
C ILE A 70 1.17 1.90 5.41
N VAL A 71 0.60 0.69 5.51
CA VAL A 71 -0.01 0.01 4.37
C VAL A 71 -1.26 0.74 3.88
N ALA A 72 -2.11 1.27 4.77
CA ALA A 72 -3.28 2.05 4.40
C ALA A 72 -2.88 3.31 3.61
N PHE A 73 -1.82 4.01 4.03
CA PHE A 73 -1.30 5.17 3.31
C PHE A 73 -0.61 4.81 1.99
N ALA A 74 -0.02 3.62 1.87
CA ALA A 74 0.53 3.13 0.61
C ALA A 74 -0.56 2.84 -0.47
N GLN A 75 -1.84 2.84 -0.09
CA GLN A 75 -3.01 2.61 -0.95
C GLN A 75 -2.84 1.38 -1.85
N PRO A 76 -2.92 0.15 -1.28
CA PRO A 76 -2.87 -1.07 -2.06
C PRO A 76 -4.09 -1.15 -2.97
N PHE A 77 -3.85 -1.40 -4.26
CA PHE A 77 -4.91 -1.67 -5.22
C PHE A 77 -4.68 -3.01 -5.93
N LEU A 78 -5.79 -3.66 -6.23
CA LEU A 78 -5.79 -4.81 -7.13
C LEU A 78 -5.84 -4.26 -8.55
N SER A 79 -4.70 -4.28 -9.23
CA SER A 79 -4.67 -4.07 -10.67
C SER A 79 -5.44 -5.21 -11.31
N SER A 80 -6.62 -4.93 -11.86
CA SER A 80 -7.35 -5.89 -12.67
C SER A 80 -6.42 -6.31 -13.80
N ILE A 81 -6.12 -7.62 -13.86
CA ILE A 81 -5.31 -8.25 -14.90
C ILE A 81 -5.87 -7.75 -16.22
N LYS A 82 -5.01 -7.05 -16.99
CA LYS A 82 -5.21 -6.59 -18.36
C LYS A 82 -6.69 -6.60 -18.75
N LYS A 83 -7.38 -5.47 -18.60
CA LYS A 83 -8.36 -5.16 -19.66
C LYS A 83 -7.52 -5.28 -20.92
N ASP A 84 -7.80 -6.28 -21.76
CA ASP A 84 -7.45 -6.19 -23.16
C ASP A 84 -7.75 -4.75 -23.52
N GLU A 85 -6.73 -3.99 -23.92
CA GLU A 85 -6.94 -2.65 -24.43
C GLU A 85 -7.87 -2.86 -25.61
N VAL A 86 -9.17 -2.75 -25.36
CA VAL A 86 -10.16 -2.63 -26.41
C VAL A 86 -9.78 -1.30 -27.00
N LEU A 87 -8.94 -1.36 -28.04
CA LEU A 87 -8.59 -0.24 -28.87
C LEU A 87 -9.91 0.23 -29.43
N ASN A 88 -10.54 1.17 -28.73
CA ASN A 88 -11.73 1.85 -29.19
C ASN A 88 -11.24 2.76 -30.32
N THR A 89 -11.17 2.21 -31.53
CA THR A 89 -10.83 2.96 -32.72
C THR A 89 -12.03 3.85 -33.05
N TYR A 90 -11.95 5.12 -32.70
CA TYR A 90 -12.96 6.12 -33.06
C TYR A 90 -12.65 6.63 -34.47
N ILE A 91 -13.52 6.29 -35.42
CA ILE A 91 -13.41 6.75 -36.81
C ILE A 91 -14.40 7.90 -36.99
N TYR A 92 -13.88 9.09 -37.28
CA TYR A 92 -14.69 10.26 -37.63
C TYR A 92 -14.72 10.41 -39.15
N LEU A 93 -15.92 10.44 -39.72
CA LEU A 93 -16.14 10.66 -41.14
C LEU A 93 -16.89 11.98 -41.35
N ASP A 94 -16.29 12.89 -42.11
CA ASP A 94 -16.95 14.13 -42.52
C ASP A 94 -18.02 13.85 -43.60
N ASN A 95 -19.24 14.36 -43.41
CA ASN A 95 -20.36 14.24 -44.33
C ASN A 95 -20.80 15.60 -44.92
N SER A 96 -19.92 16.61 -44.86
CA SER A 96 -20.14 17.94 -45.45
C SER A 96 -20.45 17.86 -46.95
N MET A 97 -21.17 18.87 -47.48
CA MET A 97 -21.59 18.91 -48.89
C MET A 97 -20.41 18.92 -49.87
N SER A 98 -19.24 19.38 -49.45
CA SER A 98 -17.98 19.28 -50.22
C SER A 98 -17.57 17.83 -50.51
N MET A 99 -17.95 16.87 -49.65
CA MET A 99 -17.60 15.46 -49.81
C MET A 99 -18.46 14.75 -50.88
N GLN A 100 -19.49 15.42 -51.40
CA GLN A 100 -20.28 14.95 -52.56
C GLN A 100 -19.65 15.35 -53.90
N ALA A 101 -18.55 16.10 -53.88
CA ALA A 101 -17.83 16.43 -55.09
C ALA A 101 -17.28 15.16 -55.76
N LYS A 102 -17.28 15.16 -57.10
CA LYS A 102 -16.66 14.08 -57.88
C LYS A 102 -15.15 14.31 -57.96
N GLY A 103 -14.39 13.45 -57.29
CA GLY A 103 -12.94 13.37 -57.41
C GLY A 103 -12.50 12.51 -58.60
N SER A 104 -11.21 12.20 -58.66
CA SER A 104 -10.57 11.42 -59.74
C SER A 104 -11.14 10.01 -59.97
N SER A 105 -11.94 9.50 -59.04
CA SER A 105 -12.34 8.09 -58.94
C SER A 105 -13.75 7.93 -58.36
N GLY A 106 -14.59 8.96 -58.48
CA GLY A 106 -15.96 8.98 -57.99
C GLY A 106 -16.19 9.98 -56.86
N GLU A 107 -17.32 9.84 -56.17
CA GLU A 107 -17.71 10.70 -55.05
C GLU A 107 -16.76 10.50 -53.85
N LEU A 108 -16.23 11.60 -53.31
CA LEU A 108 -15.18 11.58 -52.28
C LEU A 108 -15.63 10.84 -51.00
N LEU A 109 -16.88 11.04 -50.58
CA LEU A 109 -17.43 10.37 -49.40
C LEU A 109 -17.45 8.84 -49.56
N LYS A 110 -17.90 8.33 -50.70
CA LYS A 110 -17.97 6.89 -50.98
C LYS A 110 -16.58 6.25 -50.99
N ARG A 111 -15.59 6.97 -51.51
CA ARG A 111 -14.19 6.53 -51.49
C ARG A 111 -13.65 6.46 -50.06
N ALA A 112 -13.85 7.50 -49.25
CA ALA A 112 -13.41 7.52 -47.86
C ALA A 112 -13.99 6.35 -47.05
N VAL A 113 -15.28 6.04 -47.24
CA VAL A 113 -15.92 4.85 -46.63
C VAL A 113 -15.26 3.56 -47.11
N GLN A 114 -14.95 3.44 -48.40
CA GLN A 114 -14.32 2.23 -48.94
C GLN A 114 -12.88 2.04 -48.45
N ASP A 115 -12.13 3.13 -48.29
CA ASP A 115 -10.76 3.10 -47.76
C ASP A 115 -10.75 2.67 -46.29
N ILE A 116 -11.74 3.11 -45.50
CA ILE A 116 -11.95 2.69 -44.10
C ILE A 116 -12.36 1.21 -43.99
N VAL A 117 -13.16 0.70 -44.94
CA VAL A 117 -13.60 -0.72 -44.91
C VAL A 117 -12.49 -1.68 -45.35
N LYS A 118 -11.53 -1.20 -46.17
CA LYS A 118 -10.39 -2.00 -46.64
C LYS A 118 -9.19 -1.99 -45.70
N SER A 119 -9.10 -1.01 -44.80
CA SER A 119 -8.04 -0.88 -43.78
C SER A 119 -8.27 -1.83 -42.61
#